data_AF-A0A3D3M2N7-F1
#
_entry.id   AF-A0A3D3M2N7-F1
#
_cell.length_a   1.000
_cell.length_b   1.000
_cell.length_c   1.000
_cell.angle_alpha   90.00
_cell.angle_beta   90.00
_cell.angle_gamma   90.00
#
_symmetry.space_group_name_H-M   'P 1'
#
loop_
_entity.id
_entity.type
_entity.pdbx_description
1 polymer ?
#
loop_
_entity_poly.entity_id
_entity_poly.type
_entity_poly.pdbx_seq_one_letter_code
_entity_poly.pdbx_strand_id
1 'polypeptide(L)'
;MSQEPDRLFSAALDQVPDFTFNEDVVRVFPDMIKRSVPGYPTIVENIGVLAAQFARPDTLLYDLGSSLGAVTQALRRHVRSEGCRVLAVDNSA
;
A
#
# COMPACT_ATOMS: atom_id res chain seq x y z
N MET A 1 9.56 -13.59 -0.33
CA MET A 1 10.28 -12.44 0.27
C MET A 1 10.20 -12.61 1.77
N SER A 2 11.34 -12.65 2.45
CA SER A 2 11.41 -12.65 3.92
C SER A 2 10.78 -11.35 4.45
N GLN A 3 9.78 -11.47 5.33
CA GLN A 3 9.21 -10.31 6.03
C GLN A 3 10.14 -9.97 7.20
N GLU A 4 10.87 -8.88 7.09
CA GLU A 4 11.66 -8.36 8.22
C GLU A 4 10.70 -7.74 9.24
N PRO A 5 10.76 -8.15 10.54
CA PRO A 5 9.96 -7.53 11.57
C PRO A 5 10.32 -6.05 11.74
N ASP A 6 9.32 -5.19 11.80
CA ASP A 6 9.54 -3.77 12.00
C ASP A 6 9.97 -3.47 13.45
N ARG A 7 11.18 -2.94 13.58
CA ARG A 7 11.74 -2.38 14.81
C ARG A 7 12.38 -1.01 14.58
N LEU A 8 12.15 -0.38 13.43
CA LEU A 8 12.89 0.79 12.95
C LEU A 8 12.85 1.96 13.95
N PHE A 9 11.68 2.20 14.55
CA PHE A 9 11.45 3.25 15.54
C PHE A 9 11.21 2.71 16.96
N SER A 10 11.82 1.57 17.30
CA SER A 10 11.62 0.91 18.61
C SER A 10 12.46 1.48 19.75
N ALA A 11 13.48 2.29 19.44
CA ALA A 11 14.35 2.95 20.41
C ALA A 11 14.04 4.44 20.51
N ALA A 12 14.21 5.00 21.71
CA ALA A 12 14.14 6.44 21.90
C ALA A 12 15.28 7.13 21.15
N LEU A 13 14.96 8.24 20.48
CA LEU A 13 15.93 9.12 19.83
C LEU A 13 16.07 10.40 20.67
N ASP A 14 17.29 10.89 20.83
CA ASP A 14 17.54 12.17 21.51
C ASP A 14 16.92 13.36 20.75
N GLN A 15 16.82 13.23 19.42
CA GLN A 15 16.08 14.13 18.54
C GLN A 15 15.28 13.31 17.53
N VAL A 16 14.00 13.64 17.36
CA VAL A 16 13.13 13.00 16.38
C VAL A 16 13.24 13.80 15.07
N PRO A 17 13.86 13.25 14.01
CA PRO A 17 13.92 13.93 12.71
C PRO A 17 12.56 13.91 12.02
N ASP A 18 12.41 14.72 10.97
CA ASP A 18 11.26 14.63 10.08
C ASP A 18 11.17 13.24 9.45
N PHE A 19 9.96 12.69 9.41
CA PHE A 19 9.73 11.39 8.80
C PHE A 19 9.98 11.44 7.30
N THR A 20 10.74 10.45 6.80
CA THR A 20 10.96 10.24 5.36
C THR A 20 10.64 8.79 5.03
N PHE A 21 9.90 8.58 3.93
CA PHE A 21 9.65 7.24 3.39
C PHE A 21 10.87 6.74 2.61
N ASN A 22 11.93 6.39 3.33
CA ASN A 22 13.22 5.98 2.77
C ASN A 22 13.35 4.45 2.66
N GLU A 23 14.52 3.96 2.24
CA GLU A 23 14.81 2.54 2.03
C GLU A 23 14.65 1.69 3.31
N ASP A 24 14.93 2.28 4.48
CA ASP A 24 14.76 1.57 5.76
C ASP A 24 13.28 1.38 6.07
N VAL A 25 12.44 2.39 5.83
CA VAL A 25 10.98 2.27 5.95
C VAL A 25 10.46 1.24 4.95
N VAL A 26 10.88 1.31 3.67
CA VAL A 26 10.46 0.38 2.61
C VAL A 26 10.72 -1.08 3.00
N ARG A 27 11.87 -1.37 3.60
CA ARG A 27 12.28 -2.74 3.96
C ARG A 27 11.34 -3.40 4.95
N VAL A 28 10.81 -2.62 5.89
CA VAL A 28 9.93 -3.11 6.97
C VAL A 28 8.46 -2.72 6.80
N PHE A 29 8.12 -1.95 5.76
CA PHE A 29 6.79 -1.35 5.57
C PHE A 29 5.61 -2.34 5.68
N PRO A 30 5.68 -3.56 5.08
CA PRO A 30 4.59 -4.52 5.21
C PRO A 30 4.31 -4.94 6.66
N ASP A 31 5.35 -5.11 7.49
CA ASP A 31 5.18 -5.45 8.90
C ASP A 31 4.81 -4.21 9.73
N MET A 32 5.45 -3.07 9.45
CA MET A 32 5.16 -1.78 10.09
C MET A 32 3.67 -1.45 10.05
N ILE A 33 3.05 -1.48 8.87
CA ILE A 33 1.62 -1.19 8.73
C ILE A 33 0.76 -2.29 9.36
N LYS A 34 1.09 -3.57 9.13
CA LYS A 34 0.31 -4.70 9.68
C LYS A 34 0.24 -4.68 11.21
N ARG A 35 1.33 -4.31 11.89
CA ARG A 35 1.40 -4.28 13.36
C ARG A 35 0.85 -3.00 13.98
N SER A 36 0.75 -1.91 13.21
CA SER A 36 0.34 -0.59 13.72
C SER A 36 -1.06 -0.14 13.29
N VAL A 37 -1.61 -0.70 12.21
CA VAL A 37 -2.93 -0.35 11.68
C VAL A 37 -3.87 -1.57 11.76
N PRO A 38 -4.70 -1.67 12.80
CA PRO A 38 -5.66 -2.76 12.94
C PRO A 38 -6.61 -2.84 11.74
N GLY A 39 -6.77 -4.03 11.17
CA GLY A 39 -7.67 -4.27 10.05
C GLY A 39 -7.15 -3.85 8.67
N TYR A 40 -5.90 -3.37 8.57
CA TYR A 40 -5.32 -2.96 7.28
C TYR A 40 -5.45 -4.00 6.16
N PRO A 41 -5.13 -5.30 6.36
CA PRO A 41 -5.28 -6.30 5.31
C PRO A 41 -6.73 -6.41 4.81
N THR A 42 -7.71 -6.32 5.71
CA THR A 42 -9.13 -6.37 5.38
C THR A 42 -9.56 -5.15 4.57
N ILE A 43 -9.07 -3.96 4.93
CA ILE A 43 -9.34 -2.73 4.18
C ILE A 43 -8.79 -2.84 2.75
N VAL A 44 -7.53 -3.24 2.60
CA VAL A 44 -6.89 -3.40 1.28
C VAL A 44 -7.67 -4.38 0.40
N GLU A 45 -8.08 -5.52 0.96
CA GLU A 45 -8.83 -6.51 0.19
C GLU A 45 -10.22 -6.00 -0.21
N ASN A 46 -10.93 -5.35 0.72
CA ASN A 46 -12.25 -4.79 0.46
C ASN A 46 -12.22 -3.64 -0.56
N ILE A 47 -11.13 -2.88 -0.66
CA ILE A 47 -10.95 -1.90 -1.74
C ILE A 47 -10.99 -2.61 -3.10
N GLY A 48 -10.33 -3.76 -3.24
CA GLY A 48 -10.38 -4.57 -4.46
C GLY A 48 -11.80 -5.04 -4.79
N VAL A 49 -12.50 -5.61 -3.80
CA VAL A 49 -13.89 -6.07 -3.95
C VAL A 49 -14.82 -4.93 -4.35
N LEU A 50 -14.69 -3.77 -3.72
CA LEU A 50 -15.47 -2.59 -4.05
C LEU A 50 -15.16 -2.10 -5.46
N ALA A 51 -13.88 -1.94 -5.81
CA ALA A 51 -13.46 -1.47 -7.12
C ALA A 51 -14.02 -2.34 -8.26
N ALA A 52 -14.10 -3.66 -8.08
CA ALA A 52 -14.68 -4.57 -9.07
C ALA A 52 -16.15 -4.28 -9.39
N GLN A 53 -16.92 -3.71 -8.45
CA GLN A 53 -18.32 -3.33 -8.65
C GLN A 53 -18.49 -2.01 -9.43
N PHE A 54 -17.48 -1.14 -9.39
CA PHE A 54 -17.53 0.20 -9.97
C PHE A 54 -16.67 0.37 -11.22
N ALA A 55 -15.70 -0.52 -11.45
CA ALA A 55 -14.85 -0.50 -12.62
C ALA A 55 -15.67 -0.65 -13.91
N ARG A 56 -15.39 0.23 -14.88
CA ARG A 56 -16.04 0.21 -16.20
C ARG A 56 -15.01 -0.15 -17.26
N PRO A 57 -15.44 -0.73 -18.40
CA PRO A 57 -14.52 -1.05 -19.48
C PRO A 57 -13.72 0.17 -19.91
N ASP A 58 -12.44 -0.05 -20.26
CA ASP A 58 -11.53 0.97 -20.79
C ASP A 58 -11.31 2.18 -19.86
N THR A 59 -11.43 1.99 -18.54
CA THR A 59 -11.19 3.05 -17.55
C THR A 59 -9.89 2.89 -16.76
N LEU A 60 -9.49 3.98 -16.10
CA LEU A 60 -8.31 4.05 -15.24
C LEU A 60 -8.72 4.00 -13.76
N LEU A 61 -8.03 3.16 -13.00
CA LEU A 61 -8.09 3.13 -11.54
C LEU A 61 -6.82 3.75 -10.98
N TYR A 62 -6.96 4.70 -10.06
CA TYR A 62 -5.83 5.42 -9.47
C TYR A 62 -5.59 4.94 -8.03
N ASP A 63 -4.38 4.52 -7.73
CA ASP A 63 -3.89 4.23 -6.38
C ASP A 63 -2.95 5.39 -5.98
N LEU A 64 -3.47 6.32 -5.18
CA LEU A 64 -2.77 7.56 -4.81
C LEU A 64 -2.14 7.41 -3.43
N GLY A 65 -0.84 7.68 -3.31
CA GLY A 65 -0.05 7.30 -2.15
C GLY A 65 0.19 5.80 -2.12
N SER A 66 0.55 5.23 -3.27
CA SER A 66 0.52 3.78 -3.48
C SER A 66 1.50 3.00 -2.60
N SER A 67 2.50 3.65 -2.01
CA SER A 67 3.56 3.01 -1.23
C SER A 67 4.16 1.82 -2.00
N LEU A 68 4.11 0.60 -1.44
CA LEU A 68 4.57 -0.63 -2.11
C LEU A 68 3.51 -1.32 -3.01
N GLY A 69 2.40 -0.62 -3.31
CA GLY A 69 1.37 -1.07 -4.24
C GLY A 69 0.41 -2.13 -3.70
N ALA A 70 0.16 -2.18 -2.38
CA ALA A 70 -0.73 -3.17 -1.78
C ALA A 70 -2.16 -3.07 -2.34
N VAL A 71 -2.69 -1.85 -2.46
CA VAL A 71 -4.00 -1.57 -3.06
C VAL A 71 -3.96 -1.82 -4.56
N THR A 72 -2.94 -1.36 -5.28
CA THR A 72 -2.71 -1.70 -6.69
C THR A 72 -2.81 -3.20 -6.96
N GLN A 73 -2.20 -4.04 -6.13
CA GLN A 73 -2.31 -5.49 -6.26
C GLN A 73 -3.73 -5.99 -5.99
N ALA A 74 -4.43 -5.46 -4.98
CA ALA A 74 -5.83 -5.81 -4.71
C ALA A 74 -6.74 -5.45 -5.88
N LEU A 75 -6.57 -4.26 -6.47
CA LEU A 75 -7.29 -3.82 -7.67
C LEU A 75 -7.07 -4.81 -8.83
N ARG A 76 -5.81 -5.17 -9.12
CA ARG A 76 -5.48 -6.13 -10.19
C ARG A 76 -6.03 -7.55 -9.96
N ARG A 77 -6.21 -7.97 -8.70
CA ARG A 77 -6.82 -9.28 -8.38
C ARG A 77 -8.32 -9.31 -8.63
N HIS A 78 -9.02 -8.23 -8.32
CA HIS A 78 -10.49 -8.20 -8.28
C HIS A 78 -11.14 -7.61 -9.52
N VAL A 79 -10.53 -6.60 -10.15
CA VAL A 79 -11.12 -5.94 -11.31
C VAL A 79 -10.92 -6.80 -12.56
N ARG A 80 -12.03 -7.25 -13.15
CA ARG A 80 -12.06 -8.09 -14.36
C ARG A 80 -12.62 -7.37 -15.59
N SER A 81 -13.05 -6.12 -15.43
CA SER A 81 -13.56 -5.31 -16.54
C SER A 81 -12.48 -5.11 -17.59
N GLU A 82 -12.82 -5.32 -18.87
CA GLU A 82 -11.86 -5.28 -19.97
C GLU A 82 -11.26 -3.89 -20.17
N GLY A 83 -10.01 -3.84 -20.65
CA GLY A 83 -9.33 -2.57 -20.93
C GLY A 83 -8.98 -1.72 -19.69
N CYS A 84 -9.35 -2.16 -18.48
CA CYS A 84 -9.00 -1.45 -17.26
C CYS A 84 -7.48 -1.39 -17.03
N ARG A 85 -7.00 -0.24 -16.57
CA ARG A 85 -5.60 0.01 -16.23
C ARG A 85 -5.51 0.57 -14.82
N VAL A 86 -4.48 0.18 -14.08
CA VAL A 86 -4.18 0.74 -12.75
C VAL A 86 -2.98 1.68 -12.87
N LEU A 87 -3.12 2.90 -12.37
CA LEU A 87 -2.03 3.87 -12.21
C LEU A 87 -1.74 4.05 -10.71
N ALA A 88 -0.55 3.62 -10.30
CA ALA A 88 -0.05 3.78 -8.94
C ALA A 88 0.86 5.00 -8.88
N VAL A 89 0.59 5.92 -7.96
CA VAL A 89 1.35 7.17 -7.81
C VAL A 89 1.78 7.32 -6.35
N ASP A 90 3.08 7.48 -6.15
CA ASP A 90 3.67 7.84 -4.88
C ASP A 90 4.75 8.90 -5.13
N ASN A 91 4.92 9.83 -4.19
CA ASN A 91 5.88 10.93 -4.30
C ASN A 91 7.14 10.71 -3.45
N SER A 92 7.25 9.58 -2.77
CA SER A 92 8.51 9.15 -2.16
C SER A 92 9.58 9.03 -3.25
N ALA A 93 10.72 9.70 -3.03
CA ALA A 93 11.83 9.85 -3.96
C ALA A 93 13.13 9.39 -3.33
#